data_AF-A0A8J8BLW7-F1
#
_entry.id   AF-A0A8J8BLW7-F1
#
_cell.length_a   1.000
_cell.length_b   1.000
_cell.length_c   1.000
_cell.angle_alpha   90.00
_cell.angle_beta   90.00
_cell.angle_gamma   90.00
#
_symmetry.space_group_name_H-M   'P 1'
#
loop_
_entity.id
_entity.type
_entity.pdbx_description
1 polymer ?
#
loop_
_entity_poly.entity_id
_entity_poly.type
_entity_poly.pdbx_seq_one_letter_code
_entity_poly.pdbx_strand_id
1 'polypeptide(L)'
;MLKYFIVAGVVLIAIGLVMHTTENMPSADATNETANKTFYSQPARNRTIECVIDLDCGESGYTDYFCWEDFVVRDYIRFTCYEDSQENMRCNKSVEKDAIQLCRDDEKCVEGKDKCQPKISCDDGVKNQGETGIDCGGPCDPCNSCNNRIKDGDEESIDCGGSICPDCTIYCERNESCGIPRWSKPYCGKDTTDIDIVLRDYVSYECKNPGTYDSFCIPYAMWRISDYCGPLQMCVDGICYDKKNPDLPTPSEPTRKNAPPHLDGEVYTTCRGNWCYEVKIPPQ
;
A
#
# COMPACT_ATOMS: atom_id res chain seq x y z
N MET A 1 -12.22 -62.29 -2.57
CA MET A 1 -13.47 -62.89 -2.04
C MET A 1 -14.44 -61.73 -1.77
N LEU A 2 -15.29 -61.31 -2.70
CA LEU A 2 -16.51 -61.94 -3.23
C LEU A 2 -17.61 -62.18 -2.17
N LYS A 3 -18.69 -61.39 -2.27
CA LYS A 3 -20.13 -61.74 -2.16
C LYS A 3 -20.90 -60.40 -2.06
N TYR A 4 -21.54 -59.86 -3.10
CA TYR A 4 -22.76 -60.27 -3.79
C TYR A 4 -23.87 -60.79 -2.86
N PHE A 5 -24.94 -60.01 -2.71
CA PHE A 5 -26.31 -60.51 -2.82
C PHE A 5 -27.24 -59.44 -3.41
N ILE A 6 -27.90 -59.86 -4.48
CA ILE A 6 -28.95 -59.21 -5.25
C ILE A 6 -30.29 -59.68 -4.69
N VAL A 7 -31.29 -58.78 -4.53
CA VAL A 7 -32.70 -59.10 -4.84
C VAL A 7 -33.37 -57.85 -5.43
N ALA A 8 -34.09 -58.07 -6.52
CA ALA A 8 -34.74 -57.12 -7.41
C ALA A 8 -36.11 -56.62 -6.92
N GLY A 9 -36.56 -55.49 -7.48
CA GLY A 9 -37.92 -54.95 -7.31
C GLY A 9 -38.17 -53.67 -8.12
N VAL A 10 -38.65 -53.86 -9.34
CA VAL A 10 -39.05 -52.93 -10.43
C VAL A 10 -40.00 -51.79 -10.01
N VAL A 11 -39.78 -50.56 -10.50
CA VAL A 11 -40.83 -49.65 -11.05
C VAL A 11 -40.26 -48.78 -12.18
N LEU A 12 -40.99 -48.74 -13.30
CA LEU A 12 -40.70 -48.14 -14.61
C LEU A 12 -40.58 -46.60 -14.59
N ILE A 13 -39.62 -46.05 -15.35
CA ILE A 13 -39.54 -44.62 -15.70
C ILE A 13 -39.73 -44.50 -17.22
N ALA A 14 -40.78 -43.78 -17.62
CA ALA A 14 -41.09 -43.46 -19.00
C ALA A 14 -40.23 -42.29 -19.50
N ILE A 15 -39.60 -42.52 -20.65
CA ILE A 15 -38.75 -41.61 -21.41
C ILE A 15 -39.64 -40.72 -22.29
N GLY A 16 -39.28 -39.45 -22.42
CA GLY A 16 -39.84 -38.54 -23.42
C GLY A 16 -39.03 -37.26 -23.56
N LEU A 17 -37.93 -37.33 -24.33
CA LEU A 17 -37.20 -36.18 -24.86
C LEU A 17 -38.10 -35.28 -25.73
N VAL A 18 -37.90 -33.97 -25.67
CA VAL A 18 -38.02 -33.12 -26.87
C VAL A 18 -36.86 -32.11 -26.88
N MET A 19 -36.05 -32.19 -27.92
CA MET A 19 -34.99 -31.24 -28.26
C MET A 19 -35.52 -30.04 -29.05
N HIS A 20 -34.81 -28.93 -28.89
CA HIS A 20 -34.77 -27.73 -29.72
C HIS A 20 -34.86 -27.99 -31.23
N THR A 21 -35.64 -27.16 -31.93
CA THR A 21 -35.25 -26.63 -33.25
C THR A 21 -35.68 -25.17 -33.40
N THR A 22 -34.74 -24.37 -33.88
CA THR A 22 -34.89 -23.02 -34.46
C THR A 22 -35.74 -23.04 -35.73
N GLU A 23 -36.42 -21.95 -36.07
CA GLU A 23 -36.37 -21.30 -37.41
C GLU A 23 -37.22 -20.02 -37.48
N ASN A 24 -36.76 -19.10 -38.33
CA ASN A 24 -37.24 -17.74 -38.58
C ASN A 24 -38.52 -17.69 -39.46
N MET A 25 -39.20 -16.53 -39.39
CA MET A 25 -40.20 -15.91 -40.30
C MET A 25 -40.05 -16.21 -41.82
N PRO A 26 -41.04 -15.99 -42.73
CA PRO A 26 -42.05 -14.92 -42.70
C PRO A 26 -43.45 -15.21 -43.33
N SER A 27 -44.28 -14.15 -43.37
CA SER A 27 -45.13 -13.74 -44.51
C SER A 27 -46.59 -14.24 -44.61
N ALA A 28 -47.48 -13.26 -44.40
CA ALA A 28 -48.63 -12.88 -45.23
C ALA A 28 -49.91 -13.75 -45.32
N ASP A 29 -50.99 -13.02 -45.03
CA ASP A 29 -52.30 -12.97 -45.68
C ASP A 29 -53.41 -13.98 -45.37
N ALA A 30 -54.50 -13.33 -44.91
CA ALA A 30 -55.91 -13.57 -45.17
C ALA A 30 -56.52 -14.95 -44.84
N THR A 31 -57.51 -14.96 -43.94
CA THR A 31 -58.92 -14.83 -44.36
C THR A 31 -59.91 -14.79 -43.18
N ASN A 32 -60.96 -14.02 -43.42
CA ASN A 32 -62.36 -14.13 -42.97
C ASN A 32 -62.77 -13.86 -41.52
N GLU A 33 -63.19 -12.61 -41.31
CA GLU A 33 -64.59 -12.19 -41.12
C GLU A 33 -65.58 -13.09 -40.32
N THR A 34 -66.18 -12.40 -39.35
CA THR A 34 -67.55 -12.51 -38.81
C THR A 34 -67.99 -13.81 -38.11
N ALA A 35 -68.04 -13.74 -36.77
CA ALA A 35 -69.31 -13.56 -36.03
C ALA A 35 -69.10 -13.73 -34.51
N ASN A 36 -69.31 -12.68 -33.72
CA ASN A 36 -70.56 -12.57 -32.95
C ASN A 36 -70.69 -11.18 -32.31
N LYS A 37 -71.37 -10.28 -33.04
CA LYS A 37 -72.08 -9.15 -32.47
C LYS A 37 -73.50 -9.63 -32.18
N THR A 38 -73.87 -9.73 -30.91
CA THR A 38 -75.25 -9.59 -30.41
C THR A 38 -75.18 -8.95 -29.03
N PHE A 39 -75.32 -7.63 -28.94
CA PHE A 39 -76.58 -6.94 -28.59
C PHE A 39 -77.00 -7.14 -27.12
N TYR A 40 -76.40 -6.33 -26.23
CA TYR A 40 -77.19 -5.50 -25.32
C TYR A 40 -76.88 -4.05 -25.66
N SER A 41 -77.90 -3.33 -26.13
CA SER A 41 -77.84 -1.91 -26.43
C SER A 41 -77.74 -1.10 -25.13
N GLN A 42 -76.53 -0.69 -24.77
CA GLN A 42 -76.34 0.56 -24.06
C GLN A 42 -75.75 1.56 -25.06
N PRO A 43 -76.07 2.87 -24.96
CA PRO A 43 -75.49 3.86 -25.87
C PRO A 43 -73.97 3.72 -25.85
N ALA A 44 -73.31 3.94 -26.99
CA ALA A 44 -71.87 4.02 -27.06
C ALA A 44 -71.41 5.17 -26.16
N ARG A 45 -71.23 4.90 -24.86
CA ARG A 45 -70.66 5.83 -23.92
C ARG A 45 -69.21 5.96 -24.35
N ASN A 46 -68.78 7.20 -24.56
CA ASN A 46 -67.39 7.53 -24.85
C ASN A 46 -66.56 7.30 -23.57
N ARG A 47 -66.38 6.03 -23.19
CA ARG A 47 -65.59 5.63 -22.03
C ARG A 47 -64.13 5.64 -22.42
N THR A 48 -63.32 6.30 -21.62
CA THR A 48 -61.87 6.25 -21.77
C THR A 48 -61.37 4.98 -21.10
N ILE A 49 -60.62 4.16 -21.83
CA ILE A 49 -60.03 2.91 -21.32
C ILE A 49 -58.52 3.11 -21.30
N GLU A 50 -57.97 3.34 -20.10
CA GLU A 50 -56.53 3.46 -19.88
C GLU A 50 -55.89 2.08 -19.62
N CYS A 51 -56.62 1.19 -18.93
CA CYS A 51 -56.17 -0.15 -18.56
C CYS A 51 -57.32 -1.17 -18.64
N VAL A 52 -56.98 -2.44 -18.75
CA VAL A 52 -57.90 -3.59 -18.66
C VAL A 52 -57.49 -4.52 -17.52
N ILE A 53 -56.19 -4.65 -17.27
CA ILE A 53 -55.59 -5.36 -16.14
C ILE A 53 -54.59 -4.48 -15.41
N ASP A 54 -54.26 -4.83 -14.17
CA ASP A 54 -53.30 -4.07 -13.34
C ASP A 54 -51.93 -3.90 -14.02
N LEU A 55 -51.50 -4.89 -14.80
CA LEU A 55 -50.21 -4.88 -15.49
C LEU A 55 -50.13 -3.79 -16.58
N ASP A 56 -51.27 -3.36 -17.13
CA ASP A 56 -51.31 -2.24 -18.10
C ASP A 56 -50.90 -0.91 -17.44
N CYS A 57 -51.11 -0.81 -16.12
CA CYS A 57 -50.75 0.35 -15.32
C CYS A 57 -49.29 0.33 -14.85
N GLY A 58 -48.67 -0.84 -14.82
CA GLY A 58 -47.28 -1.04 -14.39
C GLY A 58 -47.07 -2.31 -13.55
N GLU A 59 -45.80 -2.64 -13.30
CA GLU A 59 -45.44 -3.74 -12.41
C GLU A 59 -45.43 -3.26 -10.95
N SER A 60 -46.20 -3.94 -10.10
CA SER A 60 -46.17 -3.69 -8.66
C SER A 60 -44.94 -4.34 -8.04
N GLY A 61 -44.31 -3.68 -7.08
CA GLY A 61 -43.07 -4.17 -6.49
C GLY A 61 -42.50 -3.27 -5.41
N TYR A 62 -41.37 -3.73 -4.85
CA TYR A 62 -40.63 -2.96 -3.86
C TYR A 62 -39.58 -2.07 -4.53
N THR A 63 -39.40 -0.87 -4.00
CA THR A 63 -38.22 -0.05 -4.30
C THR A 63 -36.97 -0.63 -3.65
N ASP A 64 -35.82 -0.06 -4.00
CA ASP A 64 -34.61 -0.25 -3.21
C ASP A 64 -34.81 0.23 -1.76
N TYR A 65 -33.93 -0.25 -0.87
CA TYR A 65 -33.90 0.14 0.53
C TYR A 65 -33.38 1.56 0.68
N PHE A 66 -34.00 2.33 1.58
CA PHE A 66 -33.59 3.68 1.89
C PHE A 66 -33.82 4.00 3.37
N CYS A 67 -33.27 5.13 3.82
CA CYS A 67 -33.39 5.54 5.21
C CYS A 67 -34.58 6.46 5.44
N TRP A 68 -35.36 6.15 6.47
CA TRP A 68 -36.36 7.05 7.00
C TRP A 68 -36.15 7.20 8.51
N GLU A 69 -35.48 8.30 8.88
CA GLU A 69 -34.95 8.49 10.24
C GLU A 69 -34.00 7.33 10.61
N ASP A 70 -34.23 6.66 11.74
CA ASP A 70 -33.46 5.49 12.18
C ASP A 70 -34.02 4.15 11.64
N PHE A 71 -34.98 4.20 10.70
CA PHE A 71 -35.51 2.99 10.08
C PHE A 71 -34.88 2.72 8.72
N VAL A 72 -34.55 1.45 8.48
CA VAL A 72 -34.41 0.90 7.13
C VAL A 72 -35.80 0.62 6.60
N VAL A 73 -36.16 1.25 5.49
CA VAL A 73 -37.48 1.12 4.88
C VAL A 73 -37.35 0.86 3.38
N ARG A 74 -38.46 0.43 2.77
CA ARG A 74 -38.65 0.43 1.32
C ARG A 74 -40.12 0.73 1.02
N ASP A 75 -40.39 1.26 -0.15
CA ASP A 75 -41.76 1.53 -0.56
C ASP A 75 -42.28 0.35 -1.40
N TYR A 76 -43.50 -0.11 -1.12
CA TYR A 76 -44.23 -0.99 -2.02
C TYR A 76 -45.10 -0.15 -2.94
N ILE A 77 -44.80 -0.17 -4.23
CA ILE A 77 -45.58 0.49 -5.27
C ILE A 77 -46.60 -0.51 -5.78
N ARG A 78 -47.89 -0.18 -5.63
CA ARG A 78 -48.99 -0.97 -6.18
C ARG A 78 -49.68 -0.20 -7.29
N PHE A 79 -49.80 -0.84 -8.44
CA PHE A 79 -50.60 -0.38 -9.57
C PHE A 79 -51.89 -1.18 -9.61
N THR A 80 -53.03 -0.49 -9.66
CA THR A 80 -54.34 -1.14 -9.76
C THR A 80 -55.15 -0.48 -10.87
N CYS A 81 -55.74 -1.30 -11.72
CA CYS A 81 -56.75 -0.89 -12.67
C CYS A 81 -58.12 -0.91 -11.97
N TYR A 82 -58.85 0.20 -12.03
CA TYR A 82 -60.15 0.31 -11.38
C TYR A 82 -61.14 1.09 -12.25
N GLU A 83 -62.43 0.85 -12.03
CA GLU A 83 -63.51 1.60 -12.66
C GLU A 83 -63.82 2.85 -11.81
N ASP A 84 -63.69 4.03 -12.41
CA ASP A 84 -64.02 5.29 -11.73
C ASP A 84 -65.55 5.52 -11.66
N SER A 85 -65.98 6.57 -10.95
CA SER A 85 -67.41 6.89 -10.81
C SER A 85 -68.10 7.28 -12.12
N GLN A 86 -67.33 7.51 -13.19
CA GLN A 86 -67.83 7.79 -14.54
C GLN A 86 -67.77 6.55 -15.44
N GLU A 87 -67.55 5.38 -14.85
CA GLU A 87 -67.45 4.09 -15.53
C GLU A 87 -66.26 4.02 -16.52
N ASN A 88 -65.22 4.84 -16.33
CA ASN A 88 -63.97 4.76 -17.10
C ASN A 88 -62.97 3.85 -16.38
N MET A 89 -62.15 3.13 -17.16
CA MET A 89 -61.05 2.34 -16.61
C MET A 89 -59.81 3.21 -16.47
N ARG A 90 -59.31 3.37 -15.24
CA ARG A 90 -58.15 4.21 -14.92
C ARG A 90 -57.10 3.48 -14.12
N CYS A 91 -55.87 3.95 -14.23
CA CYS A 91 -54.77 3.49 -13.40
C CYS A 91 -54.71 4.27 -12.09
N ASN A 92 -54.57 3.55 -10.97
CA ASN A 92 -54.19 4.12 -9.69
C ASN A 92 -52.80 3.62 -9.30
N LYS A 93 -51.96 4.54 -8.80
CA LYS A 93 -50.67 4.23 -8.19
C LYS A 93 -50.76 4.56 -6.71
N SER A 94 -50.67 3.54 -5.87
CA SER A 94 -50.54 3.71 -4.42
C SER A 94 -49.13 3.34 -3.96
N VAL A 95 -48.62 4.07 -2.97
CA VAL A 95 -47.31 3.82 -2.37
C VAL A 95 -47.52 3.57 -0.88
N GLU A 96 -47.02 2.43 -0.39
CA GLU A 96 -47.10 2.03 1.01
C GLU A 96 -45.68 1.86 1.58
N LYS A 97 -45.41 2.43 2.75
CA LYS A 97 -44.11 2.33 3.43
C LYS A 97 -44.02 1.03 4.21
N ASP A 98 -43.02 0.22 3.87
CA ASP A 98 -42.68 -1.03 4.56
C ASP A 98 -41.45 -0.78 5.47
N ALA A 99 -41.68 -0.77 6.79
CA ALA A 99 -40.61 -0.60 7.76
C ALA A 99 -39.96 -1.95 8.07
N ILE A 100 -38.69 -2.08 7.70
CA ILE A 100 -37.97 -3.36 7.77
C ILE A 100 -37.29 -3.53 9.14
N GLN A 101 -36.55 -2.51 9.58
CA GLN A 101 -35.77 -2.56 10.81
C GLN A 101 -35.63 -1.17 11.41
N LEU A 102 -35.79 -1.03 12.73
CA LEU A 102 -35.32 0.13 13.50
C LEU A 102 -33.88 -0.11 13.93
N CYS A 103 -33.00 0.86 13.68
CA CYS A 103 -31.60 0.78 14.09
C CYS A 103 -31.46 1.04 15.59
N ARG A 104 -30.58 0.26 16.23
CA ARG A 104 -30.21 0.46 17.64
C ARG A 104 -29.26 1.63 17.81
N ASP A 105 -28.99 2.02 19.04
CA ASP A 105 -28.09 3.13 19.36
C ASP A 105 -26.66 2.94 18.82
N ASP A 106 -26.21 1.70 18.65
CA ASP A 106 -24.92 1.31 18.07
C ASP A 106 -24.97 1.07 16.55
N GLU A 107 -26.10 1.31 15.90
CA GLU A 107 -26.32 1.06 14.48
C GLU A 107 -26.85 2.32 13.77
N LYS A 108 -26.60 2.44 12.48
CA LYS A 108 -27.12 3.51 11.64
C LYS A 108 -27.78 2.94 10.39
N CYS A 109 -28.80 3.63 9.91
CA CYS A 109 -29.31 3.35 8.59
C CYS A 109 -28.30 3.84 7.54
N VAL A 110 -28.12 3.03 6.48
CA VAL A 110 -27.28 3.36 5.32
C VAL A 110 -28.10 3.13 4.06
N GLU A 111 -28.17 4.14 3.19
CA GLU A 111 -28.91 4.08 1.93
C GLU A 111 -28.51 2.85 1.10
N GLY A 112 -29.52 2.17 0.53
CA GLY A 112 -29.33 0.96 -0.27
C GLY A 112 -28.97 -0.31 0.51
N LYS A 113 -28.96 -0.30 1.85
CA LYS A 113 -28.75 -1.49 2.67
C LYS A 113 -30.07 -2.02 3.23
N ASP A 114 -30.23 -3.34 3.18
CA ASP A 114 -31.42 -4.06 3.67
C ASP A 114 -31.44 -4.23 5.20
N LYS A 115 -30.36 -3.84 5.88
CA LYS A 115 -30.17 -3.92 7.33
C LYS A 115 -29.37 -2.73 7.84
N CYS A 116 -29.61 -2.39 9.10
CA CYS A 116 -28.79 -1.39 9.78
C CYS A 116 -27.33 -1.80 9.79
N GLN A 117 -26.44 -0.82 9.66
CA GLN A 117 -25.00 -1.02 9.69
C GLN A 117 -24.47 -0.57 11.04
N PRO A 118 -23.46 -1.25 11.61
CA PRO A 118 -22.84 -0.78 12.85
C PRO A 118 -22.32 0.65 12.68
N LYS A 119 -22.54 1.50 13.68
CA LYS A 119 -21.84 2.78 13.78
C LYS A 119 -20.36 2.47 13.93
N ILE A 120 -19.55 3.25 13.22
CA ILE A 120 -18.09 3.20 13.38
C ILE A 120 -17.78 3.93 14.67
N SER A 121 -17.11 3.25 15.60
CA SER A 121 -16.47 3.85 16.75
C SER A 121 -14.96 3.83 16.53
N CYS A 122 -14.29 4.92 16.87
CA CYS A 122 -12.84 5.05 16.78
C CYS A 122 -12.23 5.51 18.11
N ASP A 123 -12.98 5.39 19.22
CA ASP A 123 -12.57 5.83 20.57
C ASP A 123 -13.23 4.96 21.68
N ASP A 124 -13.68 3.74 21.38
CA ASP A 124 -14.40 2.87 22.34
C ASP A 124 -13.49 1.83 23.04
N GLY A 125 -12.20 1.81 22.72
CA GLY A 125 -11.22 0.93 23.31
C GLY A 125 -11.30 -0.50 22.81
N VAL A 126 -12.05 -0.78 21.74
CA VAL A 126 -12.22 -2.14 21.21
C VAL A 126 -11.99 -2.21 19.69
N LYS A 127 -11.09 -3.10 19.26
CA LYS A 127 -10.84 -3.34 17.83
C LYS A 127 -12.06 -3.93 17.13
N ASN A 128 -12.81 -3.13 16.38
CA ASN A 128 -14.07 -3.53 15.75
C ASN A 128 -14.26 -2.86 14.35
N GLN A 129 -15.43 -2.98 13.73
CA GLN A 129 -15.84 -2.35 12.43
C GLN A 129 -14.82 -2.22 11.27
N GLY A 130 -13.78 -3.07 11.21
CA GLY A 130 -12.75 -3.05 10.16
C GLY A 130 -11.44 -2.34 10.53
N GLU A 131 -11.27 -1.95 11.79
CA GLU A 131 -10.05 -1.38 12.34
C GLU A 131 -8.84 -2.32 12.24
N THR A 132 -7.64 -1.75 12.10
CA THR A 132 -6.38 -2.51 12.07
C THR A 132 -5.72 -2.54 13.45
N GLY A 133 -5.95 -1.54 14.30
CA GLY A 133 -5.60 -1.49 15.72
C GLY A 133 -6.82 -1.33 16.61
N ILE A 134 -6.63 -1.00 17.89
CA ILE A 134 -7.73 -0.57 18.76
C ILE A 134 -7.96 0.91 18.47
N ASP A 135 -9.18 1.32 18.12
CA ASP A 135 -9.54 2.72 17.88
C ASP A 135 -8.78 3.37 16.70
N CYS A 136 -8.26 2.56 15.77
CA CYS A 136 -7.50 3.06 14.61
C CYS A 136 -7.47 2.11 13.40
N GLY A 137 -7.32 2.70 12.23
CA GLY A 137 -7.24 2.06 10.93
C GLY A 137 -8.60 1.67 10.35
N GLY A 138 -8.57 1.19 9.09
CA GLY A 138 -9.80 0.87 8.37
C GLY A 138 -10.67 2.12 8.15
N PRO A 139 -11.89 2.18 8.73
CA PRO A 139 -12.73 3.38 8.66
C PRO A 139 -12.32 4.51 9.62
N CYS A 140 -11.39 4.25 10.56
CA CYS A 140 -10.85 5.21 11.52
C CYS A 140 -9.52 5.80 11.03
N ASP A 141 -9.02 6.80 11.77
CA ASP A 141 -7.70 7.38 11.49
C ASP A 141 -6.61 6.29 11.50
N PRO A 142 -5.60 6.35 10.61
CA PRO A 142 -4.59 5.31 10.53
C PRO A 142 -3.87 5.12 11.86
N CYS A 143 -3.59 3.87 12.21
CA CYS A 143 -2.81 3.57 13.41
C CYS A 143 -1.38 4.10 13.29
N ASN A 144 -0.88 4.66 14.40
CA ASN A 144 0.52 5.06 14.58
C ASN A 144 1.50 4.02 14.05
N SER A 145 2.39 4.43 13.16
CA SER A 145 3.38 3.55 12.57
C SER A 145 4.68 4.28 12.22
N CYS A 146 5.70 4.10 13.05
CA CYS A 146 6.99 4.80 12.97
C CYS A 146 7.94 4.38 11.82
N ASN A 147 7.44 3.78 10.75
CA ASN A 147 8.25 3.27 9.63
C ASN A 147 7.47 3.01 8.32
N ASN A 148 6.31 3.63 8.13
CA ASN A 148 5.49 3.45 6.93
C ASN A 148 5.57 4.63 5.94
N ARG A 149 6.39 5.64 6.23
CA ARG A 149 6.67 6.81 5.38
C ARG A 149 5.47 7.72 5.15
N ILE A 150 4.48 7.65 6.01
CA ILE A 150 3.37 8.61 6.06
C ILE A 150 3.36 9.25 7.45
N LYS A 151 2.77 10.43 7.57
CA LYS A 151 2.55 11.05 8.87
C LYS A 151 1.19 10.58 9.40
N ASP A 152 1.18 9.70 10.39
CA ASP A 152 -0.05 9.17 11.00
C ASP A 152 -0.06 9.22 12.54
N GLY A 153 -1.23 8.90 13.10
CA GLY A 153 -1.57 9.05 14.53
C GLY A 153 -1.07 10.36 15.16
N ASP A 154 -0.17 10.28 16.15
CA ASP A 154 0.32 11.42 16.93
C ASP A 154 1.76 11.85 16.60
N GLU A 155 2.28 11.43 15.44
CA GLU A 155 3.62 11.79 14.97
C GLU A 155 3.82 13.31 14.83
N GLU A 156 5.02 13.80 15.16
CA GLU A 156 5.40 15.20 14.97
C GLU A 156 5.84 15.46 13.52
N SER A 157 6.52 14.49 12.90
CA SER A 157 6.92 14.44 11.50
C SER A 157 6.82 13.01 10.99
N ILE A 158 6.93 12.78 9.68
CA ILE A 158 6.83 11.45 9.06
C ILE A 158 7.69 10.44 9.84
N ASP A 159 7.03 9.41 10.38
CA ASP A 159 7.62 8.29 11.10
C ASP A 159 8.37 8.64 12.43
N CYS A 160 8.18 9.84 13.00
CA CYS A 160 8.85 10.27 14.25
C CYS A 160 8.03 11.21 15.14
N GLY A 161 8.40 11.26 16.42
CA GLY A 161 7.72 12.05 17.44
C GLY A 161 6.45 11.40 17.98
N GLY A 162 5.70 12.13 18.80
CA GLY A 162 4.50 11.58 19.45
C GLY A 162 4.82 10.68 20.64
N SER A 163 3.86 9.86 21.04
CA SER A 163 3.93 9.04 22.26
C SER A 163 4.66 7.71 22.08
N ILE A 164 4.73 7.21 20.84
CA ILE A 164 5.26 5.86 20.53
C ILE A 164 6.55 5.91 19.70
N CYS A 165 6.70 6.89 18.81
CA CYS A 165 7.83 6.91 17.87
C CYS A 165 9.09 7.56 18.46
N PRO A 166 10.28 7.25 17.91
CA PRO A 166 11.52 7.92 18.28
C PRO A 166 11.40 9.43 18.07
N ASP A 167 12.17 10.23 18.81
CA ASP A 167 12.19 11.68 18.59
C ASP A 167 12.62 12.05 17.17
N CYS A 168 12.22 13.25 16.72
CA CYS A 168 12.52 13.73 15.37
C CYS A 168 13.92 14.33 15.22
N THR A 169 14.89 13.93 16.05
CA THR A 169 16.25 14.48 15.96
C THR A 169 16.96 13.99 14.71
N ILE A 170 17.39 14.93 13.87
CA ILE A 170 18.26 14.63 12.73
C ILE A 170 19.71 14.55 13.23
N TYR A 171 20.29 13.36 13.20
CA TYR A 171 21.67 13.12 13.61
C TYR A 171 22.70 13.62 12.58
N CYS A 172 22.42 13.44 11.28
CA CYS A 172 23.29 13.96 10.22
C CYS A 172 22.51 14.38 8.97
N GLU A 173 22.92 15.52 8.39
CA GLU A 173 22.40 16.01 7.10
C GLU A 173 23.38 15.73 5.95
N ARG A 174 24.67 15.60 6.26
CA ARG A 174 25.76 15.35 5.30
C ARG A 174 26.84 14.51 5.95
N ASN A 175 27.74 13.93 5.16
CA ASN A 175 28.91 13.18 5.66
C ASN A 175 29.79 14.02 6.62
N GLU A 176 29.89 15.32 6.38
CA GLU A 176 30.66 16.26 7.20
C GLU A 176 30.08 16.45 8.61
N SER A 177 28.77 16.26 8.78
CA SER A 177 28.10 16.30 10.09
C SER A 177 28.57 15.15 11.00
N CYS A 178 29.00 14.03 10.41
CA CYS A 178 29.42 12.84 11.15
C CYS A 178 30.83 12.94 11.74
N GLY A 179 31.68 13.77 11.15
CA GLY A 179 33.06 13.92 11.58
C GLY A 179 34.00 14.35 10.45
N ILE A 180 35.21 14.75 10.85
CA ILE A 180 36.25 15.19 9.93
C ILE A 180 37.11 13.99 9.54
N PRO A 181 37.30 13.69 8.24
CA PRO A 181 38.19 12.62 7.79
C PRO A 181 39.60 12.80 8.34
N ARG A 182 40.23 11.71 8.79
CA ARG A 182 41.53 11.76 9.45
C ARG A 182 42.35 10.51 9.23
N TRP A 183 43.67 10.69 9.29
CA TRP A 183 44.61 9.58 9.32
C TRP A 183 44.72 8.99 10.72
N SER A 184 44.74 7.67 10.82
CA SER A 184 45.06 6.98 12.07
C SER A 184 46.51 7.20 12.47
N LYS A 185 46.86 6.74 13.68
CA LYS A 185 48.26 6.51 14.03
C LYS A 185 48.85 5.44 13.09
N PRO A 186 50.10 5.59 12.66
CA PRO A 186 50.76 4.58 11.86
C PRO A 186 50.94 3.28 12.66
N TYR A 187 50.90 2.17 11.94
CA TYR A 187 51.07 0.83 12.49
C TYR A 187 51.81 -0.06 11.48
N CYS A 188 52.31 -1.20 11.94
CA CYS A 188 53.10 -2.10 11.10
C CYS A 188 52.23 -3.11 10.36
N GLY A 189 52.60 -3.40 9.12
CA GLY A 189 52.04 -4.48 8.32
C GLY A 189 53.12 -5.17 7.50
N LYS A 190 52.71 -6.12 6.66
CA LYS A 190 53.58 -6.78 5.68
C LYS A 190 52.96 -6.71 4.30
N ASP A 191 53.80 -6.55 3.29
CA ASP A 191 53.39 -6.72 1.90
C ASP A 191 53.39 -8.21 1.50
N THR A 192 52.86 -8.52 0.31
CA THR A 192 52.83 -9.81 -0.37
C THR A 192 54.18 -10.52 -0.50
N THR A 193 55.28 -9.80 -0.30
CA THR A 193 56.66 -10.30 -0.35
C THR A 193 57.27 -10.50 1.04
N ASP A 194 56.47 -10.45 2.11
CA ASP A 194 56.90 -10.54 3.52
C ASP A 194 57.85 -9.41 3.97
N ILE A 195 57.92 -8.30 3.23
CA ILE A 195 58.64 -7.08 3.60
C ILE A 195 57.78 -6.27 4.59
N ASP A 196 58.42 -5.78 5.66
CA ASP A 196 57.77 -4.91 6.64
C ASP A 196 57.42 -3.55 6.01
N ILE A 197 56.21 -3.09 6.25
CA ILE A 197 55.69 -1.81 5.75
C ILE A 197 54.98 -1.04 6.87
N VAL A 198 54.95 0.28 6.73
CA VAL A 198 54.16 1.16 7.62
C VAL A 198 52.82 1.44 6.95
N LEU A 199 51.74 1.16 7.67
CA LEU A 199 50.36 1.38 7.25
C LEU A 199 49.72 2.52 8.05
N ARG A 200 48.76 3.21 7.45
CA ARG A 200 47.83 4.13 8.12
C ARG A 200 46.43 3.92 7.56
N ASP A 201 45.43 4.01 8.43
CA ASP A 201 44.04 4.00 8.00
C ASP A 201 43.61 5.43 7.70
N TYR A 202 43.06 5.63 6.51
CA TYR A 202 42.26 6.80 6.22
C TYR A 202 40.85 6.53 6.73
N VAL A 203 40.45 7.23 7.79
CA VAL A 203 39.11 7.13 8.38
C VAL A 203 38.25 8.24 7.78
N SER A 204 37.17 7.84 7.10
CA SER A 204 36.12 8.72 6.61
C SER A 204 34.78 8.37 7.26
N TYR A 205 33.80 9.25 7.13
CA TYR A 205 32.46 9.04 7.67
C TYR A 205 31.43 9.18 6.55
N GLU A 206 30.43 8.33 6.58
CA GLU A 206 29.27 8.44 5.70
C GLU A 206 28.01 8.61 6.55
N CYS A 207 27.19 9.58 6.19
CA CYS A 207 25.87 9.75 6.73
C CYS A 207 24.91 8.85 5.95
N LYS A 208 24.19 7.99 6.68
CA LYS A 208 23.07 7.22 6.15
C LYS A 208 21.77 7.97 6.44
N ASN A 209 20.87 7.95 5.46
CA ASN A 209 19.59 8.65 5.47
C ASN A 209 19.74 10.15 5.84
N PRO A 210 20.50 10.93 5.07
CA PRO A 210 20.76 12.33 5.41
C PRO A 210 19.47 13.16 5.50
N GLY A 211 19.34 13.94 6.58
CA GLY A 211 18.23 14.88 6.77
C GLY A 211 16.94 14.25 7.29
N THR A 212 16.96 12.99 7.71
CA THR A 212 15.80 12.30 8.30
C THR A 212 16.07 11.96 9.77
N TYR A 213 14.99 11.64 10.50
CA TYR A 213 15.06 11.26 11.93
C TYR A 213 15.79 9.93 12.15
N ASP A 214 15.79 9.04 11.15
CA ASP A 214 16.53 7.77 11.16
C ASP A 214 17.96 7.91 10.59
N SER A 215 18.48 9.14 10.53
CA SER A 215 19.85 9.40 10.09
C SER A 215 20.87 8.85 11.07
N PHE A 216 21.96 8.25 10.57
CA PHE A 216 23.05 7.76 11.40
C PHE A 216 24.39 7.76 10.66
N CYS A 217 25.49 7.82 11.42
CA CYS A 217 26.83 7.90 10.87
C CYS A 217 27.56 6.56 10.91
N ILE A 218 28.15 6.16 9.79
CA ILE A 218 29.01 4.98 9.69
C ILE A 218 30.46 5.44 9.43
N PRO A 219 31.43 5.04 10.25
CA PRO A 219 32.84 5.23 9.94
C PRO A 219 33.35 4.16 8.97
N TYR A 220 34.13 4.58 7.97
CA TYR A 220 34.86 3.71 7.05
C TYR A 220 36.36 3.90 7.28
N ALA A 221 37.10 2.80 7.31
CA ALA A 221 38.55 2.81 7.40
C ALA A 221 39.15 2.10 6.18
N MET A 222 40.01 2.81 5.46
CA MET A 222 40.79 2.23 4.36
C MET A 222 42.27 2.29 4.69
N TRP A 223 42.92 1.14 4.80
CA TRP A 223 44.36 1.09 4.99
C TRP A 223 45.10 1.60 3.74
N ARG A 224 46.20 2.29 3.96
CA ARG A 224 47.11 2.81 2.95
C ARG A 224 48.54 2.57 3.40
N ILE A 225 49.40 2.25 2.45
CA ILE A 225 50.84 2.19 2.68
C ILE A 225 51.34 3.62 2.87
N SER A 226 51.87 3.89 4.06
CA SER A 226 52.46 5.17 4.43
C SER A 226 53.96 5.18 4.16
N ASP A 227 54.65 4.05 4.34
CA ASP A 227 56.08 3.91 4.08
C ASP A 227 56.46 2.44 3.82
N TYR A 228 57.59 2.22 3.14
CA TYR A 228 58.18 0.90 2.92
C TYR A 228 59.47 0.79 3.73
N CYS A 229 59.55 -0.20 4.64
CA CYS A 229 60.82 -0.45 5.32
C CYS A 229 61.78 -1.15 4.35
N GLY A 230 63.02 -0.66 4.31
CA GLY A 230 64.08 -1.25 3.49
C GLY A 230 64.36 -2.71 3.87
N PRO A 231 65.09 -3.46 3.03
CA PRO A 231 65.32 -4.90 3.23
C PRO A 231 66.06 -5.25 4.54
N LEU A 232 66.87 -4.32 5.06
CA LEU A 232 67.58 -4.44 6.34
C LEU A 232 66.85 -3.75 7.50
N GLN A 233 65.65 -3.22 7.29
CA GLN A 233 64.84 -2.57 8.30
C GLN A 233 63.71 -3.49 8.78
N MET A 234 63.19 -3.19 9.95
CA MET A 234 61.97 -3.78 10.51
C MET A 234 61.00 -2.67 10.92
N CYS A 235 59.70 -2.93 10.87
CA CYS A 235 58.71 -1.98 11.39
C CYS A 235 58.43 -2.25 12.87
N VAL A 236 58.47 -1.20 13.70
CA VAL A 236 58.06 -1.22 15.11
C VAL A 236 57.16 -0.01 15.37
N ASP A 237 55.95 -0.24 15.88
CA ASP A 237 54.95 0.81 16.19
C ASP A 237 54.72 1.86 15.08
N GLY A 238 54.76 1.43 13.82
CA GLY A 238 54.53 2.28 12.66
C GLY A 238 55.75 3.13 12.25
N ILE A 239 56.94 2.76 12.70
CA ILE A 239 58.21 3.41 12.35
C ILE A 239 59.22 2.34 11.90
N CYS A 240 60.00 2.63 10.84
CA CYS A 240 61.05 1.72 10.38
C CYS A 240 62.35 1.91 11.20
N TYR A 241 62.93 0.81 11.65
CA TYR A 241 64.19 0.72 12.39
C TYR A 241 65.19 -0.18 11.69
N ASP A 242 66.49 0.10 11.83
CA ASP A 242 67.54 -0.77 11.30
C ASP A 242 67.63 -2.06 12.13
N LYS A 243 67.61 -3.23 11.48
CA LYS A 243 67.75 -4.53 12.14
C LYS A 243 69.07 -4.71 12.89
N LYS A 244 70.12 -3.97 12.52
CA LYS A 244 71.44 -4.01 13.16
C LYS A 244 71.61 -2.96 14.26
N ASN A 245 70.75 -1.94 14.32
CA ASN A 245 70.79 -0.88 15.32
C ASN A 245 69.37 -0.43 15.72
N PRO A 246 68.71 -1.17 16.63
CA PRO A 246 67.32 -0.93 17.00
C PRO A 246 67.11 0.35 17.85
N ASP A 247 68.17 1.02 18.29
CA ASP A 247 68.08 2.16 19.20
C ASP A 247 67.84 3.52 18.49
N LEU A 248 67.87 3.55 17.15
CA LEU A 248 67.70 4.78 16.37
C LEU A 248 66.72 4.57 15.21
N PRO A 249 65.61 5.34 15.13
CA PRO A 249 64.75 5.32 13.97
C PRO A 249 65.52 5.83 12.76
N THR A 250 65.47 5.10 11.66
CA THR A 250 66.09 5.53 10.40
C THR A 250 65.24 6.64 9.79
N PRO A 251 65.82 7.78 9.35
CA PRO A 251 65.07 8.79 8.63
C PRO A 251 64.42 8.15 7.40
N SER A 252 63.11 8.34 7.21
CA SER A 252 62.44 7.99 5.96
C SER A 252 63.16 8.72 4.83
N GLU A 253 63.92 8.00 3.99
CA GLU A 253 64.36 8.57 2.72
C GLU A 253 63.09 8.88 1.91
N PRO A 254 62.97 10.05 1.26
CA PRO A 254 61.84 10.32 0.39
C PRO A 254 62.01 9.48 -0.88
N THR A 255 61.69 8.20 -0.82
CA THR A 255 61.69 7.31 -1.99
C THR A 255 60.46 7.63 -2.83
N ARG A 256 60.69 8.57 -3.76
CA ARG A 256 60.23 8.59 -5.15
C ARG A 256 59.01 7.69 -5.46
N LYS A 257 57.86 8.34 -5.59
CA LYS A 257 56.75 8.06 -6.55
C LYS A 257 56.30 6.60 -6.66
N ASN A 258 55.22 6.27 -5.97
CA ASN A 258 54.15 5.43 -6.51
C ASN A 258 52.82 5.88 -5.88
N ALA A 259 52.36 7.07 -6.26
CA ALA A 259 50.95 7.43 -6.15
C ALA A 259 50.21 6.84 -7.37
N PRO A 260 49.18 6.00 -7.18
CA PRO A 260 48.17 5.79 -8.23
C PRO A 260 47.36 7.09 -8.43
N PRO A 261 46.74 7.27 -9.60
CA PRO A 261 46.33 8.57 -10.10
C PRO A 261 45.02 9.07 -9.46
N HIS A 262 44.93 10.40 -9.39
CA HIS A 262 43.78 11.23 -9.00
C HIS A 262 43.46 11.31 -7.51
N LEU A 263 43.82 12.45 -6.93
CA LEU A 263 42.89 13.37 -6.28
C LEU A 263 43.54 14.76 -6.27
N ASP A 264 42.93 15.68 -7.03
CA ASP A 264 43.41 17.04 -7.23
C ASP A 264 43.34 17.87 -5.94
N GLY A 265 44.34 18.73 -5.72
CA GLY A 265 44.22 19.91 -4.87
C GLY A 265 44.88 19.89 -3.49
N GLU A 266 45.55 18.83 -3.07
CA GLU A 266 46.22 18.84 -1.75
C GLU A 266 47.59 19.56 -1.78
N VAL A 267 47.82 20.38 -0.76
CA VAL A 267 49.10 21.03 -0.46
C VAL A 267 49.98 20.00 0.22
N TYR A 268 51.10 19.63 -0.42
CA TYR A 268 52.04 18.68 0.15
C TYR A 268 53.11 19.47 0.92
N THR A 269 53.23 19.21 2.22
CA THR A 269 54.35 19.75 3.01
C THR A 269 55.55 18.85 2.79
N THR A 270 56.59 19.39 2.14
CA THR A 270 57.85 18.68 1.94
C THR A 270 58.93 19.32 2.81
N CYS A 271 59.68 18.50 3.52
CA CYS A 271 60.72 18.96 4.42
C CYS A 271 62.08 18.47 3.94
N ARG A 272 63.07 19.36 3.98
CA ARG A 272 64.47 19.03 3.74
C ARG A 272 65.30 19.51 4.94
N GLY A 273 65.68 18.57 5.80
CA GLY A 273 66.26 18.89 7.11
C GLY A 273 65.22 19.57 8.01
N ASN A 274 65.63 20.59 8.77
CA ASN A 274 64.75 21.33 9.69
C ASN A 274 63.86 22.39 9.00
N TRP A 275 63.77 22.38 7.68
CA TRP A 275 63.03 23.36 6.90
C TRP A 275 61.94 22.66 6.09
N CYS A 276 60.70 23.08 6.28
CA CYS A 276 59.53 22.58 5.56
C CYS A 276 58.96 23.68 4.67
N TYR A 277 58.56 23.33 3.46
CA TYR A 277 57.86 24.22 2.56
C TYR A 277 56.65 23.51 1.93
N GLU A 278 55.60 24.29 1.73
CA GLU A 278 54.33 23.84 1.16
C GLU A 278 54.40 23.91 -0.36
N VAL A 279 54.16 22.77 -1.02
CA VAL A 279 54.12 22.68 -2.48
C VAL A 279 52.67 22.52 -2.92
N LYS A 280 52.18 23.54 -3.61
CA LYS A 280 50.85 23.53 -4.25
C LYS A 280 51.05 23.20 -5.72
N ILE A 281 50.56 22.04 -6.16
CA ILE A 281 50.63 21.64 -7.56
C ILE A 281 49.47 22.33 -8.30
N PRO A 282 49.72 23.19 -9.31
CA PRO A 282 48.65 23.81 -10.07
C PRO A 282 47.90 22.76 -10.90
N PRO A 283 46.57 22.90 -11.05
CA PRO A 283 45.78 21.97 -11.87
C PRO A 283 46.24 22.04 -13.33
N GLN A 284 46.29 20.87 -13.99
CA GLN A 284 46.42 20.76 -15.45
C GLN A 284 45.02 20.71 -16.07
#